data_AF-A0A7G1GAC3-F1
#
_entry.id   AF-A0A7G1GAC3-F1
#
_cell.length_a   1.000
_cell.length_b   1.000
_cell.length_c   1.000
_cell.angle_alpha   90.00
_cell.angle_beta   90.00
_cell.angle_gamma   90.00
#
_symmetry.space_group_name_H-M   'P 1'
#
loop_
_entity.id
_entity.type
_entity.pdbx_description
1 polymer ?
#
loop_
_entity_poly.entity_id
_entity_poly.type
_entity_poly.pdbx_seq_one_letter_code
_entity_poly.pdbx_strand_id
1 'polypeptide(L)'
;MPEFDDFEKFLNDILNKNPELGNFNLDFLKNINPDELEDIIEKLKEASAKFKEADDKITEKVLKKLNFEIKDLKINFDTYLNTIATFPFALAIGEEALENNHDSGVLKGNFFGKKVEFSYNNVFEMVSIKKAVAMEISKLIRKNFLLFLNFKDELNQYITEKVNTYIRLYNLEDFIEVTDIKEFNMVVRVKSKKYNTFKELMDQDMELFEKVNFFKAYLITEFSIAIIE
;
A
#
# COMPACT_ATOMS: atom_id res chain seq x y z
N MET A 1 25.82 -1.38 -14.66
CA MET A 1 24.55 -0.92 -14.05
C MET A 1 24.05 0.24 -14.91
N PRO A 2 22.80 0.22 -15.38
CA PRO A 2 22.27 1.31 -16.19
C PRO A 2 22.20 2.60 -15.37
N GLU A 3 22.58 3.73 -15.97
CA GLU A 3 22.38 5.05 -15.37
C GLU A 3 20.87 5.36 -15.28
N PHE A 4 20.46 6.27 -14.40
CA PHE A 4 19.03 6.53 -14.12
C PHE A 4 18.20 6.84 -15.38
N ASP A 5 18.78 7.54 -16.35
CA ASP A 5 18.14 7.87 -17.63
C ASP A 5 17.96 6.64 -18.54
N ASP A 6 18.86 5.65 -18.45
CA ASP A 6 18.75 4.39 -19.18
C ASP A 6 17.67 3.49 -18.57
N PHE A 7 17.49 3.52 -17.25
CA PHE A 7 16.45 2.74 -16.59
C PHE A 7 15.05 3.28 -16.84
N GLU A 8 14.85 4.61 -16.81
CA GLU A 8 13.56 5.20 -17.19
C GLU A 8 13.18 4.87 -18.63
N LYS A 9 14.14 4.94 -19.55
CA LYS A 9 13.92 4.56 -20.96
C LYS A 9 13.58 3.08 -21.09
N PHE A 10 14.30 2.21 -20.39
CA PHE A 10 14.04 0.78 -20.33
C PHE A 10 12.64 0.46 -19.79
N LEU A 11 12.23 1.09 -18.68
CA LEU A 11 10.88 0.95 -18.13
C LEU A 11 9.82 1.41 -19.12
N ASN A 12 10.03 2.57 -19.75
CA ASN A 12 9.11 3.09 -20.76
C ASN A 12 8.95 2.11 -21.94
N ASP A 13 10.04 1.49 -22.40
CA ASP A 13 9.99 0.48 -23.46
C ASP A 13 9.20 -0.78 -23.03
N ILE A 14 9.36 -1.22 -21.78
CA ILE A 14 8.57 -2.34 -21.22
C ILE A 14 7.09 -1.97 -21.14
N LEU A 15 6.75 -0.80 -20.59
CA LEU A 15 5.36 -0.37 -20.40
C LEU A 15 4.66 -0.08 -21.73
N ASN A 16 5.39 0.42 -22.74
CA ASN A 16 4.85 0.62 -24.08
C ASN A 16 4.49 -0.71 -24.76
N LYS A 17 5.27 -1.76 -24.52
CA LYS A 17 5.00 -3.10 -25.06
C LYS A 17 3.96 -3.88 -24.24
N ASN A 18 3.88 -3.59 -22.94
CA ASN A 18 3.06 -4.33 -21.96
C ASN A 18 2.32 -3.33 -21.05
N PRO A 19 1.35 -2.56 -21.57
CA PRO A 19 0.68 -1.49 -20.83
C PRO A 19 -0.04 -1.97 -19.56
N GLU A 20 -0.45 -3.24 -19.52
CA GLU A 20 -1.05 -3.91 -18.36
C GLU A 20 -0.13 -3.98 -17.14
N LEU A 21 1.18 -3.79 -17.33
CA LEU A 21 2.17 -3.78 -16.24
C LEU A 21 2.25 -2.43 -15.52
N GLY A 22 1.56 -1.39 -16.01
CA GLY A 22 1.53 -0.06 -15.37
C GLY A 22 0.95 -0.03 -13.95
N ASN A 23 0.34 -1.14 -13.49
CA ASN A 23 -0.19 -1.28 -12.13
C ASN A 23 0.82 -1.89 -11.14
N PHE A 24 2.01 -2.28 -11.59
CA PHE A 24 3.05 -2.88 -10.76
C PHE A 24 4.15 -1.87 -10.44
N ASN A 25 4.74 -1.98 -9.25
CA ASN A 25 6.02 -1.32 -8.99
C ASN A 25 7.12 -2.14 -9.64
N LEU A 26 7.71 -1.62 -10.72
CA LEU A 26 8.74 -2.29 -11.52
C LEU A 26 10.17 -1.85 -11.13
N ASP A 27 10.35 -1.10 -10.04
CA ASP A 27 11.68 -0.66 -9.59
C ASP A 27 12.64 -1.81 -9.27
N PHE A 28 12.11 -3.00 -8.95
CA PHE A 28 12.93 -4.19 -8.71
C PHE A 28 13.68 -4.65 -9.97
N LEU A 29 13.22 -4.26 -11.17
CA LEU A 29 13.89 -4.58 -12.43
C LEU A 29 15.25 -3.87 -12.59
N LYS A 30 15.57 -2.86 -11.76
CA LYS A 30 16.87 -2.14 -11.80
C LYS A 30 18.08 -3.07 -11.62
N ASN A 31 17.90 -4.15 -10.86
CA ASN A 31 18.98 -5.05 -10.45
C ASN A 31 18.80 -6.47 -11.01
N ILE A 32 17.90 -6.65 -11.98
CA ILE A 32 17.53 -7.98 -12.44
C ILE A 32 18.57 -8.55 -13.40
N ASN A 33 18.74 -9.87 -13.39
CA ASN A 33 19.53 -10.56 -14.40
C ASN A 33 18.82 -10.42 -15.76
N PRO A 34 19.47 -9.88 -16.81
CA PRO A 34 18.85 -9.74 -18.13
C PRO A 34 18.28 -11.04 -18.70
N ASP A 35 18.89 -12.18 -18.35
CA ASP A 35 18.47 -13.50 -18.80
C ASP A 35 17.13 -13.95 -18.19
N GLU A 36 16.71 -13.35 -17.06
CA GLU A 36 15.47 -13.66 -16.34
C GLU A 36 14.35 -12.67 -16.65
N LEU A 37 14.66 -11.60 -17.40
CA LEU A 37 13.73 -10.50 -17.62
C LEU A 37 12.46 -10.94 -18.35
N GLU A 38 12.60 -11.74 -19.41
CA GLU A 38 11.47 -12.18 -20.23
C GLU A 38 10.51 -13.05 -19.41
N ASP A 39 11.04 -13.99 -18.64
CA ASP A 39 10.26 -14.86 -17.76
C ASP A 39 9.48 -14.06 -16.70
N ILE A 40 10.12 -13.04 -16.11
CA ILE A 40 9.49 -12.18 -15.10
C ILE A 40 8.39 -11.33 -15.72
N ILE A 41 8.62 -10.79 -16.91
CA ILE A 41 7.59 -10.03 -17.63
C ILE A 41 6.38 -10.91 -17.94
N GLU A 42 6.58 -12.16 -18.38
CA GLU A 42 5.47 -13.09 -18.62
C GLU A 42 4.73 -13.44 -17.32
N LYS A 43 5.43 -13.72 -16.21
CA LYS A 43 4.79 -13.91 -14.89
C LYS A 43 3.93 -12.72 -14.48
N LEU A 44 4.42 -11.49 -14.68
CA LEU A 44 3.69 -10.28 -14.34
C LEU A 44 2.45 -10.08 -15.22
N LYS A 45 2.53 -10.42 -16.51
CA LYS A 45 1.36 -10.39 -17.41
C LYS A 45 0.29 -11.36 -16.98
N GLU A 46 0.66 -12.59 -16.66
CA GLU A 46 -0.26 -13.60 -16.15
C GLU A 46 -0.92 -13.13 -14.85
N ALA A 47 -0.14 -12.60 -13.91
CA ALA A 47 -0.64 -12.03 -12.68
C ALA A 47 -1.61 -10.86 -12.94
N SER A 48 -1.28 -9.97 -13.88
CA SER A 48 -2.12 -8.85 -14.28
C SER A 48 -3.47 -9.31 -14.85
N ALA A 49 -3.45 -10.33 -15.73
CA ALA A 49 -4.65 -10.92 -16.29
C ALA A 49 -5.55 -11.56 -15.21
N LYS A 50 -4.96 -12.39 -14.35
CA LYS A 50 -5.67 -13.01 -13.21
C LYS A 50 -6.28 -11.97 -12.28
N PHE A 51 -5.54 -10.90 -11.99
CA PHE A 51 -6.03 -9.81 -11.16
C PHE A 51 -7.22 -9.10 -11.80
N LYS A 52 -7.14 -8.81 -13.10
CA LYS A 52 -8.24 -8.17 -13.83
C LYS A 52 -9.52 -9.01 -13.81
N GLU A 53 -9.41 -10.30 -14.09
CA GLU A 53 -10.56 -11.22 -14.03
C GLU A 53 -11.17 -11.30 -12.63
N ALA A 54 -10.33 -11.35 -11.59
CA ALA A 54 -10.76 -11.30 -10.21
C ALA A 54 -11.46 -9.98 -9.87
N ASP A 55 -10.90 -8.85 -10.29
CA ASP A 55 -11.42 -7.51 -10.02
C ASP A 55 -12.81 -7.29 -10.62
N ASP A 56 -13.00 -7.69 -11.88
CA ASP A 56 -14.29 -7.60 -12.58
C ASP A 56 -15.37 -8.44 -11.85
N LYS A 57 -15.02 -9.65 -11.40
CA LYS A 57 -15.93 -10.55 -10.68
C LYS A 57 -16.26 -10.08 -9.26
N ILE A 58 -15.29 -9.49 -8.57
CA ILE A 58 -15.38 -9.16 -7.14
C ILE A 58 -16.01 -7.79 -6.91
N THR A 59 -15.69 -6.80 -7.75
CA THR A 59 -16.10 -5.41 -7.54
C THR A 59 -17.61 -5.29 -7.35
N GLU A 60 -18.41 -5.90 -8.21
CA GLU A 60 -19.87 -5.88 -8.06
C GLU A 60 -20.36 -6.52 -6.75
N LYS A 61 -19.73 -7.62 -6.33
CA LYS A 61 -20.11 -8.32 -5.08
C LYS A 61 -19.84 -7.44 -3.88
N VAL A 62 -18.70 -6.73 -3.88
CA VAL A 62 -18.34 -5.78 -2.83
C VAL A 62 -19.33 -4.64 -2.79
N LEU A 63 -19.61 -4.01 -3.94
CA LEU A 63 -20.57 -2.91 -4.03
C LEU A 63 -21.96 -3.30 -3.53
N LYS A 64 -22.46 -4.50 -3.88
CA LYS A 64 -23.75 -5.00 -3.39
C LYS A 64 -23.76 -5.20 -1.87
N LYS A 65 -22.68 -5.74 -1.29
CA LYS A 65 -22.59 -5.97 0.16
C LYS A 65 -22.33 -4.70 0.98
N LEU A 66 -21.69 -3.69 0.40
CA LEU A 66 -21.38 -2.41 1.04
C LEU A 66 -22.42 -1.32 0.78
N ASN A 67 -23.58 -1.67 0.21
CA ASN A 67 -24.67 -0.72 -0.07
C ASN A 67 -25.41 -0.30 1.21
N PHE A 68 -24.70 0.36 2.11
CA PHE A 68 -25.22 0.90 3.36
C PHE A 68 -25.56 2.38 3.20
N GLU A 69 -26.63 2.83 3.87
CA GLU A 69 -26.88 4.25 4.00
C GLU A 69 -25.95 4.86 5.06
N ILE A 70 -25.59 6.14 4.89
CA ILE A 70 -24.69 6.84 5.83
C ILE A 70 -25.19 6.80 7.28
N LYS A 71 -26.51 6.87 7.47
CA LYS A 71 -27.17 6.84 8.79
C LYS A 71 -26.99 5.49 9.52
N ASP A 72 -26.72 4.43 8.77
CA ASP A 72 -26.52 3.09 9.33
C ASP A 72 -25.07 2.88 9.77
N LEU A 73 -24.15 3.71 9.28
CA LEU A 73 -22.73 3.63 9.58
C LEU A 73 -22.38 4.40 10.84
N LYS A 74 -21.47 3.85 11.63
CA LYS A 74 -20.85 4.53 12.77
C LYS A 74 -19.53 5.10 12.29
N ILE A 75 -19.47 6.42 12.09
CA ILE A 75 -18.26 7.13 11.65
C ILE A 75 -17.65 7.83 12.86
N ASN A 76 -16.60 7.23 13.40
CA ASN A 76 -15.77 7.79 14.46
C ASN A 76 -14.35 7.19 14.36
N PHE A 77 -13.45 7.63 15.24
CA PHE A 77 -12.06 7.19 15.28
C PHE A 77 -11.91 5.67 15.35
N ASP A 78 -12.56 5.01 16.31
CA ASP A 78 -12.44 3.57 16.53
C ASP A 78 -12.92 2.75 15.32
N THR A 79 -14.08 3.12 14.76
CA THR A 79 -14.63 2.38 13.63
C THR A 79 -13.83 2.65 12.36
N TYR A 80 -13.26 3.85 12.20
CA TYR A 80 -12.33 4.15 11.13
C TYR A 80 -11.10 3.24 11.21
N LEU A 81 -10.39 3.23 12.36
CA LEU A 81 -9.20 2.39 12.55
C LEU A 81 -9.47 0.90 12.34
N ASN A 82 -10.57 0.38 12.89
CA ASN A 82 -10.96 -1.02 12.69
C ASN A 82 -11.24 -1.36 11.22
N THR A 83 -11.82 -0.41 10.48
CA THR A 83 -12.12 -0.60 9.06
C THR A 83 -10.83 -0.64 8.25
N ILE A 84 -9.95 0.35 8.42
CA ILE A 84 -8.70 0.42 7.63
C ILE A 84 -7.69 -0.68 8.01
N ALA A 85 -7.70 -1.18 9.25
CA ALA A 85 -6.87 -2.32 9.65
C ALA A 85 -7.28 -3.61 8.92
N THR A 86 -8.57 -3.77 8.61
CA THR A 86 -9.06 -4.93 7.85
C THR A 86 -8.91 -4.73 6.33
N PHE A 87 -9.14 -3.50 5.87
CA PHE A 87 -9.20 -3.12 4.47
C PHE A 87 -8.25 -1.95 4.21
N PRO A 88 -6.94 -2.20 4.11
CA PRO A 88 -5.96 -1.13 4.00
C PRO A 88 -5.91 -0.50 2.61
N PHE A 89 -5.45 0.74 2.55
CA PHE A 89 -5.30 1.49 1.30
C PHE A 89 -4.10 1.04 0.47
N ALA A 90 -3.08 0.44 1.09
CA ALA A 90 -1.93 -0.14 0.42
C ALA A 90 -1.74 -1.60 0.88
N LEU A 91 -1.30 -2.44 -0.06
CA LEU A 91 -1.01 -3.86 0.18
C LEU A 91 0.31 -4.19 -0.49
N ALA A 92 1.22 -4.78 0.29
CA ALA A 92 2.39 -5.46 -0.24
C ALA A 92 2.06 -6.95 -0.38
N ILE A 93 2.40 -7.54 -1.53
CA ILE A 93 2.17 -8.95 -1.83
C ILE A 93 3.52 -9.54 -2.21
N GLY A 94 3.96 -10.56 -1.49
CA GLY A 94 5.19 -11.30 -1.82
C GLY A 94 5.02 -12.15 -3.07
N GLU A 95 6.13 -12.46 -3.74
CA GLU A 95 6.14 -13.27 -4.98
C GLU A 95 5.48 -14.64 -4.79
N GLU A 96 5.71 -15.29 -3.65
CA GLU A 96 5.13 -16.60 -3.30
C GLU A 96 3.59 -16.62 -3.39
N ALA A 97 2.96 -15.47 -3.10
CA ALA A 97 1.51 -15.36 -3.18
C ALA A 97 1.02 -15.39 -4.64
N LEU A 98 1.81 -14.93 -5.61
CA LEU A 98 1.45 -14.98 -7.04
C LEU A 98 1.44 -16.42 -7.58
N GLU A 99 2.18 -17.32 -6.94
CA GLU A 99 2.27 -18.73 -7.33
C GLU A 99 1.16 -19.60 -6.70
N ASN A 100 0.59 -19.16 -5.57
CA ASN A 100 -0.47 -19.87 -4.83
C ASN A 100 -1.89 -19.52 -5.29
N ASN A 101 -2.37 -20.23 -6.32
CA ASN A 101 -3.69 -20.00 -6.93
C ASN A 101 -4.89 -20.64 -6.20
N HIS A 102 -4.69 -21.34 -5.08
CA HIS A 102 -5.72 -22.22 -4.48
C HIS A 102 -6.17 -21.85 -3.06
N ASP A 103 -5.69 -20.75 -2.50
CA ASP A 103 -6.13 -20.30 -1.18
C ASP A 103 -7.52 -19.66 -1.26
N SER A 104 -8.53 -20.48 -0.96
CA SER A 104 -9.91 -20.05 -0.80
C SER A 104 -10.24 -19.78 0.67
N GLY A 105 -11.14 -18.83 0.92
CA GLY A 105 -11.47 -18.44 2.28
C GLY A 105 -12.56 -17.40 2.37
N VAL A 106 -12.72 -16.85 3.58
CA VAL A 106 -13.68 -15.79 3.88
C VAL A 106 -12.96 -14.65 4.60
N LEU A 107 -12.89 -13.48 3.94
CA LEU A 107 -12.39 -12.26 4.55
C LEU A 107 -13.52 -11.64 5.38
N LYS A 108 -13.37 -11.66 6.70
CA LYS A 108 -14.32 -11.07 7.66
C LYS A 108 -13.78 -9.75 8.18
N GLY A 109 -14.65 -8.77 8.36
CA GLY A 109 -14.26 -7.44 8.81
C GLY A 109 -15.40 -6.61 9.36
N ASN A 110 -15.05 -5.42 9.84
CA ASN A 110 -16.00 -4.38 10.19
C ASN A 110 -15.83 -3.22 9.20
N PHE A 111 -16.92 -2.81 8.55
CA PHE A 111 -17.00 -1.61 7.72
C PHE A 111 -17.84 -0.57 8.46
N PHE A 112 -17.16 0.38 9.11
CA PHE A 112 -17.79 1.47 9.88
C PHE A 112 -18.92 1.00 10.82
N GLY A 113 -18.63 -0.03 11.62
CA GLY A 113 -19.56 -0.61 12.59
C GLY A 113 -20.52 -1.67 12.03
N LYS A 114 -20.48 -1.98 10.73
CA LYS A 114 -21.20 -3.10 10.12
C LYS A 114 -20.27 -4.29 9.92
N LYS A 115 -20.70 -5.48 10.34
CA LYS A 115 -19.98 -6.71 10.04
C LYS A 115 -20.16 -7.05 8.55
N VAL A 116 -19.06 -7.37 7.90
CA VAL A 116 -19.02 -7.77 6.49
C VAL A 116 -18.19 -9.03 6.34
N GLU A 117 -18.56 -9.86 5.36
CA GLU A 117 -17.84 -11.07 5.01
C GLU A 117 -17.79 -11.23 3.49
N PHE A 118 -16.65 -11.63 2.95
CA PHE A 118 -16.44 -11.81 1.53
C PHE A 118 -15.74 -13.14 1.28
N SER A 119 -16.40 -14.03 0.55
CA SER A 119 -15.77 -15.27 0.09
C SER A 119 -14.85 -14.99 -1.09
N TYR A 120 -13.66 -15.58 -1.08
CA TYR A 120 -12.69 -15.55 -2.17
C TYR A 120 -12.21 -16.97 -2.48
N ASN A 121 -11.86 -17.22 -3.73
CA ASN A 121 -11.39 -18.53 -4.20
C ASN A 121 -9.89 -18.61 -4.42
N ASN A 122 -9.22 -17.47 -4.45
CA ASN A 122 -7.77 -17.34 -4.61
C ASN A 122 -7.31 -15.99 -4.05
N VAL A 123 -5.98 -15.80 -3.99
CA VAL A 123 -5.37 -14.56 -3.49
C VAL A 123 -5.77 -13.34 -4.32
N PHE A 124 -5.91 -13.46 -5.64
CA PHE A 124 -6.27 -12.33 -6.52
C PHE A 124 -7.66 -11.80 -6.16
N GLU A 125 -8.63 -12.69 -5.96
CA GLU A 125 -9.97 -12.31 -5.47
C GLU A 125 -9.91 -11.64 -4.09
N MET A 126 -9.09 -12.14 -3.17
CA MET A 126 -8.90 -11.51 -1.86
C MET A 126 -8.35 -10.08 -1.98
N VAL A 127 -7.34 -9.88 -2.81
CA VAL A 127 -6.72 -8.57 -3.05
C VAL A 127 -7.72 -7.62 -3.72
N SER A 128 -8.47 -8.10 -4.73
CA SER A 128 -9.55 -7.34 -5.37
C SER A 128 -10.64 -6.93 -4.37
N ILE A 129 -10.98 -7.78 -3.40
CA ILE A 129 -11.94 -7.42 -2.33
C ILE A 129 -11.39 -6.23 -1.55
N LYS A 130 -10.14 -6.33 -1.07
CA LYS A 130 -9.52 -5.26 -0.27
C LYS A 130 -9.43 -3.95 -1.06
N LYS A 131 -9.02 -4.00 -2.32
CA LYS A 131 -9.00 -2.84 -3.25
C LYS A 131 -10.38 -2.20 -3.38
N ALA A 132 -11.41 -2.98 -3.71
CA ALA A 132 -12.77 -2.47 -3.92
C ALA A 132 -13.33 -1.84 -2.63
N VAL A 133 -13.09 -2.46 -1.46
CA VAL A 133 -13.49 -1.90 -0.17
C VAL A 133 -12.77 -0.58 0.09
N ALA A 134 -11.45 -0.49 -0.11
CA ALA A 134 -10.69 0.75 0.06
C ALA A 134 -11.18 1.89 -0.86
N MET A 135 -11.62 1.56 -2.08
CA MET A 135 -12.27 2.53 -2.97
C MET A 135 -13.61 3.03 -2.41
N GLU A 136 -14.42 2.16 -1.80
CA GLU A 136 -15.66 2.56 -1.13
C GLU A 136 -15.40 3.39 0.12
N ILE A 137 -14.39 3.08 0.93
CA ILE A 137 -13.95 3.94 2.05
C ILE A 137 -13.60 5.34 1.51
N SER A 138 -12.79 5.41 0.44
CA SER A 138 -12.40 6.68 -0.17
C SER A 138 -13.59 7.49 -0.68
N LYS A 139 -14.57 6.83 -1.31
CA LYS A 139 -15.82 7.48 -1.77
C LYS A 139 -16.65 7.96 -0.58
N LEU A 140 -16.75 7.16 0.49
CA LEU A 140 -17.49 7.50 1.70
C LEU A 140 -16.90 8.74 2.38
N ILE A 141 -15.57 8.81 2.52
CA ILE A 141 -14.86 9.97 3.06
C ILE A 141 -15.14 11.20 2.20
N ARG A 142 -14.93 11.12 0.87
CA ARG A 142 -15.13 12.27 -0.02
C ARG A 142 -16.57 12.82 0.02
N LYS A 143 -17.56 11.94 0.04
CA LYS A 143 -18.98 12.35 0.06
C LYS A 143 -19.44 12.88 1.41
N ASN A 144 -18.81 12.45 2.51
CA ASN A 144 -19.24 12.75 3.87
C ASN A 144 -18.12 13.36 4.71
N PHE A 145 -17.24 14.14 4.07
CA PHE A 145 -15.98 14.60 4.64
C PHE A 145 -16.12 15.27 6.01
N LEU A 146 -17.19 16.05 6.21
CA LEU A 146 -17.48 16.72 7.48
C LEU A 146 -17.64 15.75 8.66
N LEU A 147 -18.16 14.55 8.45
CA LEU A 147 -18.27 13.53 9.51
C LEU A 147 -16.90 13.01 9.94
N PHE A 148 -15.96 12.90 8.99
CA PHE A 148 -14.60 12.42 9.23
C PHE A 148 -13.72 13.49 9.88
N LEU A 149 -13.99 14.77 9.62
CA LEU A 149 -13.27 15.88 10.26
C LEU A 149 -13.37 15.85 11.79
N ASN A 150 -14.47 15.33 12.34
CA ASN A 150 -14.72 15.29 13.79
C ASN A 150 -13.64 14.55 14.59
N PHE A 151 -12.88 13.65 13.97
CA PHE A 151 -11.80 12.89 14.61
C PHE A 151 -10.47 13.01 13.85
N LYS A 152 -10.34 13.99 12.95
CA LYS A 152 -9.12 14.19 12.18
C LYS A 152 -7.91 14.40 13.09
N ASP A 153 -8.05 15.25 14.10
CA ASP A 153 -6.95 15.59 15.01
C ASP A 153 -6.54 14.40 15.88
N GLU A 154 -7.53 13.60 16.33
CA GLU A 154 -7.29 12.33 17.04
C GLU A 154 -6.53 11.34 16.15
N LEU A 155 -6.89 11.25 14.87
CA LEU A 155 -6.19 10.43 13.88
C LEU A 155 -4.76 10.93 13.60
N ASN A 156 -4.57 12.25 13.47
CA ASN A 156 -3.25 12.85 13.30
C ASN A 156 -2.34 12.52 14.48
N GLN A 157 -2.87 12.70 15.70
CA GLN A 157 -2.14 12.41 16.92
C GLN A 157 -1.78 10.92 17.01
N TYR A 158 -2.74 10.03 16.75
CA TYR A 158 -2.49 8.60 16.72
C TYR A 158 -1.36 8.22 15.75
N ILE A 159 -1.40 8.71 14.51
CA ILE A 159 -0.37 8.43 13.51
C ILE A 159 0.98 8.99 13.97
N THR A 160 1.01 10.25 14.43
CA THR A 160 2.22 10.91 14.93
C THR A 160 2.86 10.12 16.06
N GLU A 161 2.08 9.69 17.05
CA GLU A 161 2.57 8.91 18.20
C GLU A 161 3.12 7.55 17.76
N LYS A 162 2.44 6.85 16.85
CA LYS A 162 2.89 5.55 16.33
C LYS A 162 4.18 5.68 15.53
N VAL A 163 4.27 6.67 14.65
CA VAL A 163 5.47 6.94 13.87
C VAL A 163 6.62 7.32 14.79
N ASN A 164 6.45 8.28 15.69
CA ASN A 164 7.53 8.69 16.62
C ASN A 164 7.98 7.55 17.52
N THR A 165 7.07 6.65 17.90
CA THR A 165 7.42 5.44 18.65
C THR A 165 8.27 4.50 17.80
N TYR A 166 7.90 4.27 16.54
CA TYR A 166 8.74 3.50 15.61
C TYR A 166 10.12 4.14 15.43
N ILE A 167 10.18 5.44 15.13
CA ILE A 167 11.43 6.18 14.92
C ILE A 167 12.36 6.01 16.13
N ARG A 168 11.82 6.10 17.35
CA ARG A 168 12.56 5.84 18.60
C ARG A 168 13.05 4.42 18.73
N LEU A 169 12.18 3.43 18.53
CA LEU A 169 12.52 2.01 18.68
C LEU A 169 13.67 1.58 17.77
N TYR A 170 13.80 2.22 16.60
CA TYR A 170 14.85 1.94 15.63
C TYR A 170 16.02 2.94 15.69
N ASN A 171 16.09 3.82 16.70
CA ASN A 171 17.13 4.85 16.88
C ASN A 171 17.30 5.77 15.65
N LEU A 172 16.20 6.14 15.01
CA LEU A 172 16.20 6.94 13.79
C LEU A 172 16.02 8.44 14.05
N GLU A 173 15.80 8.85 15.32
CA GLU A 173 15.42 10.23 15.67
C GLU A 173 16.40 11.30 15.20
N ASP A 174 17.71 11.02 15.23
CA ASP A 174 18.74 11.97 14.79
C ASP A 174 18.86 12.07 13.27
N PHE A 175 18.21 11.16 12.55
CA PHE A 175 18.40 10.95 11.12
C PHE A 175 17.20 11.37 10.29
N ILE A 176 15.99 11.21 10.82
CA ILE A 176 14.75 11.46 10.09
C ILE A 176 13.80 12.40 10.84
N GLU A 177 12.99 13.11 10.09
CA GLU A 177 11.88 13.91 10.59
C GLU A 177 10.60 13.65 9.79
N VAL A 178 9.46 13.77 10.48
CA VAL A 178 8.15 13.74 9.83
C VAL A 178 7.87 15.12 9.23
N THR A 179 7.58 15.15 7.93
CA THR A 179 7.36 16.40 7.17
C THR A 179 5.90 16.62 6.81
N ASP A 180 5.12 15.55 6.66
CA ASP A 180 3.70 15.61 6.29
C ASP A 180 2.99 14.36 6.79
N ILE A 181 1.73 14.52 7.19
CA ILE A 181 0.83 13.43 7.56
C ILE A 181 -0.49 13.66 6.83
N LYS A 182 -0.91 12.67 6.04
CA LYS A 182 -2.23 12.62 5.40
C LYS A 182 -3.06 11.58 6.13
N GLU A 183 -3.79 12.05 7.14
CA GLU A 183 -4.38 11.21 8.18
C GLU A 183 -5.36 10.18 7.60
N PHE A 184 -6.29 10.64 6.77
CA PHE A 184 -7.33 9.77 6.19
C PHE A 184 -6.83 8.74 5.18
N ASN A 185 -5.58 8.85 4.75
CA ASN A 185 -4.93 7.85 3.90
C ASN A 185 -3.87 7.05 4.68
N MET A 186 -3.67 7.37 5.97
CA MET A 186 -2.59 6.84 6.80
C MET A 186 -1.20 6.97 6.17
N VAL A 187 -0.97 8.05 5.40
CA VAL A 187 0.31 8.29 4.73
C VAL A 187 1.14 9.25 5.56
N VAL A 188 2.40 8.88 5.80
CA VAL A 188 3.37 9.67 6.54
C VAL A 188 4.58 9.88 5.67
N ARG A 189 4.95 11.15 5.45
CA ARG A 189 6.18 11.48 4.74
C ARG A 189 7.26 11.79 5.74
N VAL A 190 8.35 11.02 5.68
CA VAL A 190 9.57 11.32 6.41
C VAL A 190 10.66 11.77 5.45
N LYS A 191 11.55 12.64 5.95
CA LYS A 191 12.72 13.11 5.23
C LYS A 191 13.95 12.90 6.11
N SER A 192 15.12 12.69 5.48
CA SER A 192 16.38 12.84 6.19
C SER A 192 16.56 14.28 6.69
N LYS A 193 17.01 14.42 7.94
CA LYS A 193 17.41 15.71 8.52
C LYS A 193 18.70 16.26 7.90
N LYS A 194 19.55 15.38 7.38
CA LYS A 194 20.89 15.72 6.87
C LYS A 194 20.97 15.86 5.36
N TYR A 195 20.09 15.16 4.63
CA TYR A 195 20.15 15.05 3.18
C TYR A 195 18.84 15.50 2.55
N ASN A 196 18.92 16.20 1.43
CA ASN A 196 17.76 16.70 0.71
C ASN A 196 17.15 15.65 -0.21
N THR A 197 17.96 14.70 -0.67
CA THR A 197 17.51 13.62 -1.55
C THR A 197 18.03 12.25 -1.09
N PHE A 198 17.34 11.19 -1.51
CA PHE A 198 17.77 9.82 -1.27
C PHE A 198 19.09 9.51 -2.00
N LYS A 199 19.30 10.12 -3.17
CA LYS A 199 20.55 10.00 -3.93
C LYS A 199 21.73 10.52 -3.13
N GLU A 200 21.60 11.72 -2.54
CA GLU A 200 22.63 12.30 -1.67
C GLU A 200 22.99 11.41 -0.48
N LEU A 201 22.00 10.72 0.10
CA LEU A 201 22.19 9.75 1.19
C LEU A 201 22.95 8.51 0.73
N MET A 202 22.59 7.94 -0.43
CA MET A 202 23.20 6.71 -0.94
C MET A 202 24.64 6.89 -1.44
N ASP A 203 24.94 8.10 -1.93
CA ASP A 203 26.26 8.52 -2.40
C ASP A 203 27.24 8.78 -1.24
N GLN A 204 26.78 8.76 0.02
CA GLN A 204 27.67 8.86 1.18
C GLN A 204 28.43 7.57 1.42
N ASP A 205 29.69 7.72 1.84
CA ASP A 205 30.53 6.64 2.33
C ASP A 205 30.13 6.30 3.77
N MET A 206 29.00 5.60 3.90
CA MET A 206 28.44 5.13 5.17
C MET A 206 28.57 3.61 5.27
N GLU A 207 28.74 3.12 6.50
CA GLU A 207 28.71 1.70 6.81
C GLU A 207 27.40 1.06 6.32
N LEU A 208 27.48 -0.17 5.80
CA LEU A 208 26.32 -0.88 5.24
C LEU A 208 25.15 -0.97 6.23
N PHE A 209 25.45 -1.13 7.52
CA PHE A 209 24.46 -1.17 8.59
C PHE A 209 23.67 0.15 8.72
N GLU A 210 24.33 1.30 8.57
CA GLU A 210 23.68 2.61 8.60
C GLU A 210 22.79 2.80 7.37
N LYS A 211 23.27 2.41 6.18
CA LYS A 211 22.46 2.40 4.95
C LYS A 211 21.20 1.55 5.12
N VAL A 212 21.32 0.34 5.68
CA VAL A 212 20.19 -0.56 5.95
C VAL A 212 19.19 0.05 6.95
N ASN A 213 19.66 0.75 7.99
CA ASN A 213 18.76 1.42 8.94
C ASN A 213 17.98 2.57 8.29
N PHE A 214 18.62 3.34 7.40
CA PHE A 214 17.93 4.34 6.59
C PHE A 214 16.92 3.72 5.62
N PHE A 215 17.22 2.57 5.00
CA PHE A 215 16.25 1.85 4.17
C PHE A 215 15.03 1.39 4.98
N LYS A 216 15.23 0.86 6.19
CA LYS A 216 14.12 0.49 7.09
C LYS A 216 13.26 1.70 7.47
N ALA A 217 13.89 2.86 7.67
CA ALA A 217 13.19 4.13 7.88
C ALA A 217 12.36 4.56 6.65
N TYR A 218 12.86 4.31 5.45
CA TYR A 218 12.17 4.58 4.19
C TYR A 218 11.01 3.62 3.91
N LEU A 219 11.03 2.40 4.46
CA LEU A 219 9.83 1.55 4.46
C LEU A 219 8.66 2.17 5.25
N ILE A 220 8.86 3.29 5.97
CA ILE A 220 7.77 4.07 6.58
C ILE A 220 7.18 5.08 5.57
N THR A 221 7.95 5.58 4.59
CA THR A 221 7.51 6.67 3.68
C THR A 221 6.39 6.26 2.73
N GLU A 222 6.23 4.95 2.48
CA GLU A 222 5.27 4.40 1.50
C GLU A 222 4.36 3.31 2.07
N PHE A 223 4.30 3.14 3.39
CA PHE A 223 3.34 2.23 4.01
C PHE A 223 2.19 3.01 4.61
N SER A 224 1.03 2.89 3.96
CA SER A 224 -0.25 3.02 4.67
C SER A 224 -0.19 2.14 5.90
N ILE A 225 -0.50 2.68 7.07
CA ILE A 225 -0.48 1.92 8.33
C ILE A 225 -1.51 0.79 8.25
N ALA A 226 -1.01 -0.37 7.82
CA ALA A 226 -1.57 -1.70 8.00
C ALA A 226 -0.50 -2.71 7.58
N ILE A 227 0.48 -2.92 8.47
CA ILE A 227 1.26 -4.15 8.44
C ILE A 227 0.29 -5.22 8.95
N ILE A 228 -0.21 -6.05 8.06
CA ILE A 228 -0.80 -7.34 8.43
C ILE A 228 0.41 -8.28 8.50
N GLU A 229 0.76 -8.71 9.71
CA GLU A 229 1.48 -9.98 9.88
C GLU A 229 0.58 -11.15 9.46
#